data_AF-A0A7Y4UEY4-F1
#
_entry.id   AF-A0A7Y4UEY4-F1
#
_cell.length_a   1.000
_cell.length_b   1.000
_cell.length_c   1.000
_cell.angle_alpha   90.00
_cell.angle_beta   90.00
_cell.angle_gamma   90.00
#
_symmetry.space_group_name_H-M   'P 1'
#
loop_
_entity.id
_entity.type
_entity.pdbx_description
1 polymer ?
#
loop_
_entity_poly.entity_id
_entity_poly.type
_entity_poly.pdbx_seq_one_letter_code
_entity_poly.pdbx_strand_id
1 'polypeptide(L)'
;MTNTVELNQTEALILQALLAKAKLNGKKNGKPIVFSIQNDESLIVLHASSYQKLLDRLEEAETIAAINEGLEDMKAGRGIPADEFLAELRQEFGTTKAKRKAA
;
A
#
# COMPACT_ATOMS: atom_id res chain seq x y z
N MET A 1 8.44 2.34 2.12
CA MET A 1 9.85 2.74 1.90
C MET A 1 9.91 3.43 0.54
N THR A 2 10.45 4.64 0.47
CA THR A 2 10.60 5.39 -0.80
C THR A 2 12.06 5.32 -1.21
N ASN A 3 12.33 4.84 -2.43
CA ASN A 3 13.67 4.91 -3.00
C ASN A 3 13.83 6.28 -3.67
N THR A 4 14.80 7.06 -3.20
CA THR A 4 15.14 8.36 -3.77
C THR A 4 16.37 8.21 -4.65
N VAL A 5 16.28 8.67 -5.90
CA VAL A 5 17.41 8.77 -6.82
C VAL A 5 17.74 10.26 -6.96
N GLU A 6 18.97 10.64 -6.61
CA GLU A 6 19.45 12.01 -6.84
C GLU A 6 19.79 12.21 -8.31
N LEU A 7 19.39 13.35 -8.86
CA LEU A 7 19.59 13.70 -10.26
C LEU A 7 20.54 14.88 -10.37
N ASN A 8 21.47 14.84 -11.31
CA ASN A 8 22.27 16.00 -11.66
C ASN A 8 21.47 17.01 -12.52
N GLN A 9 22.06 18.17 -12.79
CA GLN A 9 21.39 19.25 -13.51
C GLN A 9 20.98 18.87 -14.94
N THR A 10 21.79 18.07 -15.64
CA THR A 10 21.50 17.60 -17.01
C THR A 10 20.33 16.61 -17.02
N GLU A 11 20.34 15.65 -16.10
CA GLU A 11 19.27 14.66 -15.95
C GLU A 11 17.93 15.33 -15.58
N ALA A 12 17.97 16.32 -14.70
CA ALA A 12 16.79 17.11 -14.35
C ALA A 12 16.19 17.83 -15.57
N LEU A 13 17.02 18.42 -16.43
CA LEU A 13 16.56 19.08 -17.66
C LEU A 13 15.92 18.10 -18.65
N ILE A 14 16.51 16.90 -18.81
CA ILE A 14 15.94 15.85 -19.67
C ILE A 14 14.55 15.43 -19.18
N LEU A 15 14.41 15.20 -17.87
CA LEU A 15 13.12 14.84 -17.29
C LEU A 15 12.08 15.96 -17.44
N GLN A 16 12.48 17.22 -17.26
CA GLN A 16 11.59 18.37 -17.50
C GLN A 16 11.13 18.44 -18.95
N ALA A 17 12.03 18.24 -19.92
CA ALA A 17 11.69 18.22 -21.34
C ALA A 17 10.73 17.07 -21.70
N LEU A 18 10.96 15.87 -21.15
CA LEU A 18 10.08 14.72 -21.31
C LEU A 18 8.68 14.96 -20.73
N LEU A 19 8.60 15.58 -19.54
CA LEU A 19 7.34 15.98 -18.94
C LEU A 19 6.61 17.06 -19.74
N ALA A 20 7.33 18.05 -20.27
CA ALA A 20 6.77 19.07 -21.16
C ALA A 20 6.18 18.43 -22.43
N LYS A 21 6.91 17.51 -23.06
CA LYS A 21 6.43 16.74 -24.22
C LYS A 21 5.15 15.96 -23.88
N ALA A 22 5.08 15.33 -22.71
CA ALA A 22 3.89 14.61 -22.27
C ALA A 22 2.67 15.53 -22.07
N LYS A 23 2.87 16.73 -21.48
CA LYS A 23 1.82 17.74 -21.32
C LYS A 23 1.28 18.24 -22.66
N LEU A 24 2.17 18.49 -23.64
CA LEU A 24 1.80 18.94 -24.98
C LEU A 24 0.97 17.90 -25.75
N ASN A 25 1.20 16.60 -25.49
CA ASN A 25 0.41 15.51 -26.06
C ASN A 25 -0.94 15.27 -25.34
N GLY A 26 -1.41 16.22 -24.53
CA GLY A 26 -2.72 16.14 -23.87
C GLY A 26 -2.80 15.17 -22.69
N LYS A 27 -1.67 14.64 -22.20
CA LYS A 27 -1.66 13.82 -20.97
C LYS A 27 -1.87 14.72 -19.75
N LYS A 28 -3.08 14.67 -19.17
CA LYS A 28 -3.47 15.45 -17.99
C LYS A 28 -2.96 14.84 -16.68
N ASN A 29 -2.81 15.71 -15.68
CA ASN A 29 -2.40 15.38 -14.31
C ASN A 29 -3.28 14.26 -13.70
N GLY A 30 -2.65 13.32 -13.00
CA GLY A 30 -3.31 12.22 -12.27
C GLY A 30 -3.19 10.84 -12.91
N LYS A 31 -2.80 10.75 -14.19
CA LYS A 31 -2.48 9.49 -14.85
C LYS A 31 -0.95 9.28 -14.93
N PRO A 32 -0.44 8.06 -14.73
CA PRO A 32 0.98 7.78 -14.93
C PRO A 32 1.40 8.06 -16.38
N ILE A 33 2.57 8.67 -16.56
CA ILE A 33 3.20 8.81 -17.86
C ILE A 33 4.26 7.72 -17.96
N VAL A 34 4.07 6.80 -18.90
CA VAL A 34 5.04 5.75 -19.22
C VAL A 34 5.90 6.24 -20.39
N PHE A 35 7.21 6.25 -20.18
CA PHE A 35 8.24 6.41 -21.20
C PHE A 35 8.88 5.05 -21.45
N SER A 36 8.71 4.50 -22.64
CA SER A 36 9.37 3.25 -23.03
C SER A 36 10.66 3.55 -23.76
N ILE A 37 11.74 2.90 -23.35
CA ILE A 37 13.05 2.91 -23.98
C ILE A 37 13.15 1.61 -24.80
N GLN A 38 13.87 1.61 -25.93
CA GLN A 38 14.09 0.38 -26.70
C GLN A 38 14.73 -0.70 -25.79
N ASN A 39 14.25 -1.95 -25.90
CA ASN A 39 14.58 -3.13 -25.05
C ASN A 39 13.74 -3.31 -23.76
N ASP A 40 12.43 -3.05 -23.81
CA ASP A 40 11.46 -3.32 -22.73
C ASP A 40 11.64 -2.55 -21.40
N GLU A 41 12.65 -1.69 -21.30
CA GLU A 41 12.81 -0.78 -20.17
C GLU A 41 11.77 0.34 -20.22
N SER A 42 11.00 0.50 -19.13
CA SER A 42 9.96 1.53 -19.05
C SER A 42 10.12 2.37 -17.79
N LEU A 43 10.26 3.69 -17.99
CA LEU A 43 10.23 4.68 -16.93
C LEU A 43 8.79 5.16 -16.71
N ILE A 44 8.26 4.97 -15.51
CA ILE A 44 6.95 5.48 -15.13
C ILE A 44 7.15 6.73 -14.28
N VAL A 45 6.63 7.86 -14.75
CA VAL A 45 6.60 9.11 -13.98
C VAL A 45 5.17 9.36 -13.52
N LEU A 46 4.98 9.39 -12.20
CA LEU A 46 3.70 9.69 -11.56
C LEU A 46 3.90 10.83 -10.57
N HIS A 47 2.90 11.70 -10.46
CA HIS A 47 2.91 12.75 -9.45
C HIS A 47 2.81 12.11 -8.06
N ALA A 48 3.65 12.56 -7.11
CA ALA A 48 3.70 11.98 -5.76
C ALA A 48 2.32 11.89 -5.09
N SER A 49 1.48 12.93 -5.20
CA SER A 49 0.12 12.89 -4.62
C SER A 49 -0.83 11.92 -5.34
N SER A 50 -0.57 11.60 -6.61
CA SER A 50 -1.35 10.61 -7.35
C SER A 50 -0.92 9.19 -6.99
N TYR A 51 0.37 8.99 -6.72
CA TYR A 51 0.87 7.73 -6.16
C TYR A 51 0.30 7.49 -4.76
N GLN A 52 0.31 8.50 -3.88
CA GLN A 52 -0.27 8.36 -2.55
C GLN A 52 -1.75 7.95 -2.61
N LYS A 53 -2.56 8.64 -3.44
CA LYS A 53 -3.96 8.28 -3.64
C LYS A 53 -4.18 6.85 -4.15
N LEU A 54 -3.24 6.31 -4.93
CA LEU A 54 -3.31 4.93 -5.39
C LEU A 54 -3.10 3.95 -4.22
N LEU A 55 -2.14 4.24 -3.33
CA LEU A 55 -1.91 3.46 -2.12
C LEU A 55 -3.12 3.51 -1.19
N ASP A 56 -3.68 4.70 -0.95
CA ASP A 56 -4.85 4.85 -0.07
C ASP A 56 -6.05 4.01 -0.57
N ARG A 57 -6.26 3.96 -1.91
CA ARG A 57 -7.32 3.14 -2.51
C ARG A 57 -7.03 1.64 -2.47
N LEU A 58 -5.76 1.26 -2.50
CA LEU A 58 -5.35 -0.14 -2.37
C LEU A 58 -5.64 -0.63 -0.94
N GLU A 59 -5.26 0.15 0.07
CA GLU A 59 -5.55 -0.14 1.47
C GLU A 59 -7.06 -0.26 1.74
N GLU A 60 -7.85 0.65 1.16
CA GLU A 60 -9.32 0.57 1.23
C GLU A 60 -9.86 -0.73 0.60
N ALA A 61 -9.36 -1.09 -0.58
CA ALA A 61 -9.79 -2.30 -1.27
C ALA A 61 -9.40 -3.58 -0.51
N GLU A 62 -8.20 -3.63 0.06
CA GLU A 62 -7.74 -4.74 0.91
C GLU A 62 -8.59 -4.86 2.17
N THR A 63 -8.94 -3.73 2.79
CA THR A 63 -9.83 -3.69 3.96
C THR A 63 -11.21 -4.24 3.62
N ILE A 64 -11.79 -3.82 2.49
CA ILE A 64 -13.09 -4.33 2.02
C ILE A 64 -13.01 -5.83 1.72
N ALA A 65 -11.94 -6.29 1.09
CA ALA A 65 -11.72 -7.71 0.78
C ALA A 65 -11.69 -8.55 2.06
N ALA A 66 -10.93 -8.12 3.08
CA ALA A 66 -10.84 -8.81 4.37
C ALA A 66 -12.19 -8.87 5.11
N ILE A 67 -12.99 -7.79 5.06
CA ILE A 67 -14.35 -7.79 5.64
C ILE A 67 -15.24 -8.80 4.92
N ASN A 68 -15.22 -8.80 3.57
CA ASN A 68 -16.04 -9.72 2.80
C ASN A 68 -15.65 -11.18 3.05
N GLU A 69 -14.36 -11.47 3.14
CA GLU A 69 -13.83 -12.78 3.51
C GLU A 69 -14.38 -13.23 4.87
N GLY A 70 -14.29 -12.37 5.89
CA GLY A 70 -14.84 -12.67 7.22
C GLY A 70 -16.36 -12.92 7.19
N LEU A 71 -17.11 -12.17 6.40
CA LEU A 71 -18.56 -12.39 6.23
C LEU A 71 -18.87 -13.72 5.53
N GLU A 72 -18.05 -14.12 4.57
CA GLU A 72 -18.17 -15.43 3.89
C GLU A 72 -17.83 -16.58 4.84
N ASP A 73 -16.80 -16.43 5.67
CA ASP A 73 -16.44 -17.39 6.71
C ASP A 73 -17.57 -17.60 7.71
N MET A 74 -18.20 -16.50 8.16
CA MET A 74 -19.36 -16.57 9.05
C MET A 74 -20.53 -17.32 8.41
N LYS A 75 -20.85 -17.02 7.14
CA LYS A 75 -21.92 -17.70 6.41
C LYS A 75 -21.64 -19.19 6.21
N ALA A 76 -20.37 -19.55 5.99
CA ALA A 76 -19.93 -20.92 5.80
C ALA A 76 -19.71 -21.70 7.11
N GLY A 77 -19.87 -21.05 8.28
CA GLY A 77 -19.63 -21.67 9.58
C GLY A 77 -18.15 -21.95 9.86
N ARG A 78 -17.22 -21.23 9.21
CA ARG A 78 -15.76 -21.36 9.40
C ARG A 78 -15.22 -20.55 10.58
N GLY A 79 -16.09 -19.85 11.31
CA GLY A 79 -15.72 -19.14 12.53
C GLY A 79 -15.58 -20.06 13.74
N ILE A 80 -14.96 -19.55 14.80
CA ILE A 80 -14.87 -20.20 16.11
C ILE A 80 -15.71 -19.44 17.15
N PRO A 81 -16.24 -20.11 18.19
CA PRO A 81 -16.92 -19.44 19.29
C PRO A 81 -16.01 -18.43 19.99
N ALA A 82 -16.58 -17.29 20.39
CA ALA A 82 -15.81 -16.22 21.02
C ALA A 82 -15.11 -16.66 22.32
N ASP A 83 -15.76 -17.50 23.12
CA ASP A 83 -15.19 -18.00 24.37
C ASP A 83 -13.95 -18.87 24.16
N GLU A 84 -13.96 -19.68 23.10
CA GLU A 84 -12.83 -20.53 22.70
C GLU A 84 -11.66 -19.67 22.23
N PHE A 85 -11.90 -18.72 21.32
CA PHE A 85 -10.89 -17.76 20.88
C PHE A 85 -10.26 -16.97 22.03
N LEU A 86 -11.08 -16.45 22.96
CA LEU A 86 -10.60 -15.69 24.10
C LEU A 86 -9.79 -16.56 25.07
N ALA A 87 -10.09 -17.86 25.19
CA ALA A 87 -9.30 -18.80 25.97
C ALA A 87 -7.92 -19.02 25.35
N GLU A 88 -7.86 -19.27 24.05
CA GLU A 88 -6.60 -19.44 23.29
C GLU A 88 -5.73 -18.18 23.37
N LEU A 89 -6.32 -17.01 23.11
CA LEU A 89 -5.60 -15.73 23.13
C LEU A 89 -5.00 -15.41 24.51
N ARG A 90 -5.71 -15.77 25.60
CA ARG A 90 -5.19 -15.64 26.97
C ARG A 90 -4.06 -16.63 27.25
N GLN A 91 -4.11 -17.84 26.67
CA GLN A 91 -3.04 -18.83 26.83
C GLN A 91 -1.77 -18.39 26.09
N GLU A 92 -1.91 -17.81 24.90
CA GLU A 92 -0.79 -17.41 24.06
C GLU A 92 -0.14 -16.08 24.50
N PHE A 93 -0.94 -15.10 24.90
CA PHE A 93 -0.47 -13.73 25.18
C PHE A 93 -0.68 -13.26 26.64
N GLY A 94 -1.22 -14.12 27.51
CA GLY A 94 -1.49 -13.79 28.91
C GLY A 94 -0.22 -13.61 29.74
N THR A 95 0.38 -12.42 29.70
CA THR A 95 1.45 -12.06 30.63
C THR A 95 0.86 -11.80 32.03
N THR A 96 1.03 -12.77 32.93
CA THR A 96 0.69 -12.63 34.34
C THR A 96 1.54 -11.57 35.04
N LYS A 97 1.09 -10.31 35.04
CA LYS A 97 1.48 -9.31 36.06
C LYS A 97 0.54 -9.40 37.27
N ALA A 98 0.59 -10.50 38.02
CA ALA A 98 -0.19 -10.68 39.24
C ALA A 98 0.59 -11.31 40.41
N LYS A 99 1.94 -11.21 40.42
CA LYS A 99 2.79 -11.67 41.55
C LYS A 99 3.89 -10.67 41.95
N ARG A 100 3.56 -9.36 42.01
CA ARG A 100 4.44 -8.34 42.62
C ARG A 100 3.67 -7.47 43.61
N LYS A 101 3.08 -8.10 44.64
CA LYS A 101 2.68 -7.43 45.89
C LYS A 101 2.46 -8.45 47.01
N ALA A 102 3.48 -9.25 47.29
CA ALA A 102 3.59 -10.05 48.51
C ALA A 102 5.04 -10.56 48.64
N ALA A 103 5.93 -9.67 49.04
CA ALA A 103 7.21 -9.97 49.69
C ALA A 103 7.72 -8.67 50.32
#